data_AF-A0A8S2RNR5-F1
#
_entry.id   AF-A0A8S2RNR5-F1
#
_cell.length_a   1.000
_cell.length_b   1.000
_cell.length_c   1.000
_cell.angle_alpha   90.00
_cell.angle_beta   90.00
_cell.angle_gamma   90.00
#
_symmetry.space_group_name_H-M   'P 1'
#
loop_
_entity.id
_entity.type
_entity.pdbx_description
1 polymer ?
#
loop_
_entity_poly.entity_id
_entity_poly.type
_entity_poly.pdbx_seq_one_letter_code
_entity_poly.pdbx_strand_id
1 'polypeptide(L)' 'MKSFKTKARQLVWDTMEMKNDVRFPRRSYGRISNFRYCELAAENVTCLDCFKRAHVIKINSSLAQEPLR' A
#
# COMPACT_ATOMS: atom_id res chain seq x y z
N MET A 1 12.99 7.99 -21.47
CA MET A 1 12.99 8.74 -20.18
C MET A 1 11.92 8.14 -19.26
N LYS A 2 12.24 7.81 -17.99
CA LYS A 2 11.23 7.25 -17.05
C LYS A 2 10.12 8.29 -16.78
N SER A 3 8.86 7.84 -16.79
CA SER A 3 7.71 8.69 -16.49
C SER A 3 7.77 9.26 -15.07
N PHE A 4 7.09 10.38 -14.82
CA PHE A 4 6.94 10.95 -13.47
C PHE A 4 6.37 9.91 -12.48
N LYS A 5 5.36 9.14 -12.90
CA LYS A 5 4.77 8.04 -12.12
C LYS A 5 5.79 7.00 -11.71
N THR A 6 6.72 6.66 -12.59
CA THR A 6 7.81 5.71 -12.29
C THR A 6 8.78 6.30 -11.28
N LYS A 7 9.15 7.58 -11.40
CA LYS A 7 10.04 8.27 -10.45
C LYS A 7 9.42 8.36 -9.05
N ALA A 8 8.13 8.69 -8.96
CA ALA A 8 7.41 8.76 -7.69
C ALA A 8 7.37 7.40 -6.96
N ARG A 9 7.10 6.30 -7.69
CA ARG A 9 7.15 4.94 -7.11
C ARG A 9 8.55 4.58 -6.60
N GLN A 10 9.58 4.95 -7.36
CA GLN A 10 10.97 4.72 -6.95
C GLN A 10 11.28 5.43 -5.63
N LEU A 11 10.94 6.72 -5.52
CA LEU A 11 11.14 7.50 -4.31
C LEU A 11 10.46 6.86 -3.08
N VAL A 12 9.23 6.38 -3.24
CA VAL A 12 8.51 5.69 -2.16
C VAL A 12 9.22 4.40 -1.74
N TRP A 13 9.59 3.54 -2.70
CA TRP A 13 10.31 2.30 -2.39
C TRP A 13 11.67 2.55 -1.74
N ASP A 14 12.47 3.49 -2.28
CA ASP A 14 13.78 3.87 -1.73
C ASP A 14 13.63 4.34 -0.28
N THR A 15 12.62 5.17 0.00
CA THR A 15 12.34 5.68 1.34
C THR A 15 11.95 4.55 2.30
N MET A 16 11.09 3.62 1.87
CA MET A 16 10.67 2.49 2.70
C MET A 16 11.80 1.51 3.01
N GLU A 17 12.68 1.23 2.03
CA GLU A 17 13.88 0.40 2.23
C GLU A 17 14.87 1.09 3.17
N MET A 18 15.17 2.38 2.93
CA MET A 18 16.10 3.17 3.74
C MET A 18 15.65 3.24 5.21
N LYS A 19 14.35 3.40 5.45
CA LYS A 19 13.76 3.45 6.80
C LYS A 19 13.51 2.09 7.42
N ASN A 20 13.76 1.00 6.69
CA ASN A 20 13.48 -0.36 7.12
C ASN A 20 12.00 -0.62 7.45
N ASP A 21 11.09 0.08 6.78
CA ASP A 21 9.65 0.03 7.03
C ASP A 21 8.96 -1.15 6.32
N VAL A 22 9.62 -1.78 5.35
CA VAL A 22 9.05 -2.92 4.59
C VAL A 22 8.93 -4.15 5.49
N ARG A 23 7.72 -4.63 5.74
CA ARG A 23 7.52 -5.91 6.47
C ARG A 23 7.63 -7.11 5.53
N PHE A 24 6.89 -7.09 4.41
CA PHE A 24 6.88 -8.16 3.41
C PHE A 24 6.20 -7.69 2.12
N PRO A 25 6.62 -8.12 0.92
CA PRO A 25 7.82 -8.90 0.62
C PRO A 25 9.07 -8.00 0.51
N ARG A 26 10.26 -8.59 0.74
CA ARG A 26 11.54 -7.91 0.50
C ARG A 26 12.25 -8.48 -0.74
N ARG A 27 12.93 -7.65 -1.55
CA ARG A 27 12.88 -6.16 -1.58
C ARG A 27 11.54 -5.66 -2.15
N SER A 28 11.17 -4.42 -1.82
CA SER A 28 9.87 -3.80 -2.13
C SER A 28 9.71 -3.34 -3.58
N TYR A 29 10.81 -3.12 -4.30
CA TYR A 29 10.79 -2.60 -5.67
C TYR A 29 9.91 -3.43 -6.61
N GLY A 30 8.99 -2.76 -7.31
CA GLY A 30 8.04 -3.40 -8.23
C GLY A 30 6.88 -4.14 -7.54
N ARG A 31 6.75 -4.05 -6.21
CA ARG A 31 5.75 -4.78 -5.41
C ARG A 31 4.89 -3.84 -4.56
N ILE A 32 3.72 -4.32 -4.13
CA ILE A 32 2.89 -3.67 -3.10
C ILE A 32 3.29 -4.30 -1.76
N SER A 33 4.12 -3.59 -1.00
CA SER A 33 4.66 -4.12 0.25
C SER A 33 3.77 -3.78 1.43
N ASN A 34 3.59 -4.75 2.33
CA ASN A 34 3.20 -4.49 3.69
C ASN A 34 4.32 -3.68 4.38
N PHE A 35 3.93 -2.77 5.27
CA PHE A 35 4.80 -1.79 5.91
C PHE A 35 4.55 -1.69 7.41
N ARG A 36 5.52 -1.15 8.14
CA ARG A 36 5.58 -1.12 9.61
C ARG A 36 4.30 -0.57 10.27
N TYR A 37 3.62 0.37 9.64
CA TYR A 37 2.49 1.11 10.21
C TYR A 37 1.14 0.73 9.58
N CYS A 38 1.03 -0.46 8.99
CA CYS A 38 -0.19 -0.92 8.32
C CYS A 38 -1.42 -0.98 9.24
N GLU A 39 -1.25 -1.32 10.51
CA GLU A 39 -2.32 -1.39 11.51
C GLU A 39 -2.88 0.01 11.82
N LEU A 40 -2.00 0.97 12.11
CA LEU A 40 -2.39 2.38 12.31
C LEU A 40 -3.07 2.97 11.06
N ALA A 41 -2.59 2.62 9.86
CA ALA A 41 -3.23 3.05 8.63
C ALA A 41 -4.65 2.46 8.48
N ALA A 42 -4.85 1.19 8.86
CA ALA A 42 -6.17 0.57 8.87
C ALA A 42 -7.12 1.27 9.84
N GLU A 43 -6.67 1.54 11.08
CA GLU A 43 -7.44 2.30 12.07
C GLU A 43 -7.86 3.66 11.54
N ASN A 44 -6.92 4.43 11.00
CA ASN A 44 -7.18 5.75 10.44
C ASN A 44 -8.24 5.73 9.33
N VAL A 45 -8.18 4.73 8.42
CA VAL A 45 -9.17 4.57 7.36
C VAL A 45 -10.55 4.25 7.92
N THR A 46 -10.63 3.38 8.94
CA THR A 46 -11.91 3.04 9.57
C THR A 46 -12.54 4.20 10.35
N CYS A 47 -11.74 5.19 10.77
CA CYS A 47 -12.21 6.39 11.43
C CYS A 47 -12.90 7.40 10.50
N LEU A 48 -12.69 7.29 9.18
CA LEU A 48 -13.27 8.23 8.20
C LEU A 48 -14.80 8.08 8.14
N ASP A 49 -15.49 9.21 8.08
CA ASP A 49 -16.96 9.22 7.99
C ASP A 49 -17.48 8.51 6.74
N CYS A 50 -16.77 8.61 5.61
CA CYS A 50 -17.13 7.90 4.38
C CYS A 50 -17.03 6.38 4.55
N PHE A 51 -16.06 5.90 5.34
CA PHE A 51 -15.92 4.48 5.66
C PHE A 51 -17.05 4.04 6.58
N LYS A 52 -17.37 4.82 7.62
CA LYS A 52 -18.45 4.53 8.58
C LYS A 52 -19.85 4.51 7.96
N ARG A 53 -20.10 5.39 6.99
CA ARG A 53 -21.40 5.48 6.29
C ARG A 53 -21.52 4.52 5.10
N ALA A 54 -20.46 3.83 4.72
CA ALA A 54 -20.50 2.92 3.58
C ALA A 54 -21.35 1.68 3.91
N HIS A 55 -22.37 1.41 3.10
CA HIS A 55 -23.17 0.19 3.23
C HIS A 55 -22.44 -1.05 2.68
N VAL A 56 -21.56 -0.84 1.70
CA VAL A 56 -20.76 -1.90 1.08
C VAL A 56 -19.32 -1.41 0.99
N ILE A 57 -18.38 -2.20 1.52
CA ILE A 57 -16.95 -1.90 1.47
C ILE A 57 -16.27 -3.03 0.72
N LYS A 58 -15.63 -2.71 -0.40
CA LYS A 58 -14.74 -3.64 -1.09
C LYS A 58 -13.39 -3.59 -0.39
N ILE A 59 -13.11 -4.57 0.46
CA ILE A 59 -11.79 -4.76 1.04
C ILE A 59 -11.03 -5.75 0.17
N ASN A 60 -9.80 -5.40 -0.18
CA ASN A 60 -8.92 -6.33 -0.85
C ASN A 60 -8.14 -7.10 0.21
N SER A 61 -8.76 -8.12 0.82
CA SER A 61 -8.06 -9.02 1.76
C SER A 61 -6.82 -9.60 1.10
N SER A 62 -6.95 -9.88 -0.19
CA SER A 62 -5.91 -9.97 -1.21
C SER A 62 -6.65 -10.23 -2.56
N LEU A 63 -6.70 -9.27 -3.49
CA LEU A 63 -6.09 -9.31 -4.83
C LEU A 63 -4.65 -8.87 -4.65
N ALA A 64 -3.85 -9.71 -4.00
CA ALA A 64 -3.68 -11.15 -4.31
C ALA A 64 -3.16 -11.34 -5.72
N GLN A 65 -2.39 -12.41 -5.89
CA GLN A 65 -1.30 -12.58 -6.84
C GLN A 65 -1.63 -12.48 -8.33
N GLU A 66 -2.83 -12.04 -8.72
CA GLU A 66 -3.34 -12.19 -10.07
C GLU A 66 -4.10 -10.97 -10.60
N PRO A 67 -4.11 -10.81 -11.93
CA PRO A 67 -4.77 -9.70 -12.59
C PRO A 67 -6.30 -9.72 -12.41
N LEU A 68 -6.87 -8.52 -12.41
CA LEU A 68 -8.32 -8.28 -12.46
C LEU A 68 -8.84 -8.62 -13.88
N ARG A 69 -9.88 -9.44 -14.00
CA ARG A 69 -10.73 -9.61 -15.19
C ARG A 69 -12.09 -8.97 -14.96
#